data_AF-A0A938EMM6-F1
#
_entry.id   AF-A0A938EMM6-F1
#
_cell.length_a   1.000
_cell.length_b   1.000
_cell.length_c   1.000
_cell.angle_alpha   90.00
_cell.angle_beta   90.00
_cell.angle_gamma   90.00
#
_symmetry.space_group_name_H-M   'P 1'
#
loop_
_entity.id
_entity.type
_entity.pdbx_description
1 polymer ?
#
loop_
_entity_poly.entity_id
_entity_poly.type
_entity_poly.pdbx_seq_one_letter_code
_entity_poly.pdbx_strand_id
1 'polypeptide(L)'
;MALRATNPRISTWLMAATYALAGPGIAIGMYTVFLDPPSLTWAALLTVGGGGILSFFRHAVFHRSDAARMGWDYGTTNAFQIETGLANLAWGLVAILAVVLGWGIVVEGATFLVFGVYMIGAAVAQVIYKRGIPVALLSV
;
A
#
# COMPACT_ATOMS: atom_id res chain seq x y z
N MET A 1 0.65 3.83 34.05
CA MET A 1 1.59 4.53 33.14
C MET A 1 0.77 5.02 31.95
N ALA A 2 0.47 6.32 31.86
CA ALA A 2 -0.30 6.84 30.73
C ALA A 2 0.54 6.69 29.46
N LEU A 3 0.06 5.92 28.49
CA LEU A 3 0.70 5.80 27.17
C LEU A 3 0.77 7.20 26.58
N ARG A 4 2.00 7.66 26.28
CA ARG A 4 2.23 8.94 25.59
C ARG A 4 1.37 8.94 24.33
N ALA A 5 0.44 9.88 24.19
CA ALA A 5 -0.39 9.99 23.00
C ALA A 5 0.54 10.05 21.77
N THR A 6 0.47 9.04 20.91
CA THR A 6 1.38 8.96 19.78
C THR A 6 0.92 9.96 18.71
N ASN A 7 1.84 10.80 18.23
CA ASN A 7 1.53 11.85 17.26
C ASN A 7 1.33 11.24 15.85
N PRO A 8 0.18 11.45 15.17
CA PRO A 8 -0.09 10.86 13.85
C PRO A 8 0.59 11.59 12.69
N ARG A 9 1.23 12.75 12.93
CA ARG A 9 1.64 13.70 11.88
C ARG A 9 2.52 13.08 10.80
N ILE A 10 3.52 12.28 11.16
CA ILE A 10 4.44 11.68 10.17
C ILE A 10 3.67 10.72 9.26
N SER A 11 2.84 9.86 9.83
CA SER A 11 2.07 8.89 9.04
C SER A 11 0.98 9.55 8.20
N THR A 12 0.41 10.67 8.64
CA THR A 12 -0.49 11.50 7.83
C THR A 12 0.20 12.04 6.59
N TRP A 13 1.43 12.57 6.73
CA TRP A 13 2.20 13.04 5.59
C TRP A 13 2.64 11.91 4.67
N LEU A 14 3.07 10.77 5.22
CA LEU A 14 3.39 9.59 4.43
C LEU A 14 2.17 9.09 3.64
N MET A 15 0.97 9.10 4.23
CA MET A 15 -0.27 8.77 3.53
C MET A 15 -0.56 9.75 2.39
N ALA A 16 -0.46 11.05 2.63
CA ALA A 16 -0.64 12.06 1.59
C ALA A 16 0.37 11.87 0.44
N ALA A 17 1.63 11.60 0.77
CA ALA A 17 2.67 11.29 -0.22
C ALA A 17 2.37 10.01 -0.99
N THR A 18 1.87 8.95 -0.33
CA THR A 18 1.43 7.72 -1.00
C THR A 18 0.35 8.04 -2.03
N TYR A 19 -0.66 8.84 -1.68
CA TYR A 19 -1.73 9.21 -2.61
C TYR A 19 -1.23 10.10 -3.75
N ALA A 20 -0.42 11.10 -3.45
CA ALA A 20 0.15 12.00 -4.44
C ALA A 20 1.09 11.29 -5.42
N LEU A 21 1.73 10.19 -5.01
CA LEU A 21 2.62 9.41 -5.88
C LEU A 21 1.87 8.31 -6.63
N ALA A 22 1.09 7.49 -5.92
CA ALA A 22 0.45 6.32 -6.49
C ALA A 22 -0.79 6.67 -7.34
N GLY A 23 -1.52 7.73 -6.97
CA GLY A 23 -2.70 8.18 -7.72
C GLY A 23 -2.36 8.53 -9.19
N PRO A 24 -1.39 9.42 -9.45
CA PRO A 24 -0.94 9.71 -10.80
C PRO A 24 -0.41 8.49 -11.55
N GLY A 25 0.30 7.57 -10.86
CA GLY A 25 0.78 6.34 -11.47
C GLY A 25 -0.34 5.48 -12.07
N ILE A 26 -1.50 5.40 -11.40
CA ILE A 26 -2.69 4.70 -11.93
C ILE A 26 -3.17 5.38 -13.22
N ALA A 27 -3.34 6.70 -13.19
CA ALA A 27 -3.81 7.46 -14.36
C ALA A 27 -2.85 7.32 -15.55
N ILE A 28 -1.54 7.38 -15.29
CA ILE A 28 -0.50 7.16 -16.31
C ILE A 28 -0.66 5.76 -16.90
N GLY A 29 -0.76 4.71 -16.08
CA GLY A 29 -0.90 3.33 -16.58
C GLY A 29 -2.14 3.11 -17.44
N MET A 30 -3.27 3.66 -17.02
CA MET A 30 -4.53 3.58 -17.77
C MET A 30 -4.46 4.31 -19.12
N TYR A 31 -3.57 5.30 -19.26
CA TYR A 31 -3.32 5.98 -20.53
C TYR A 31 -2.27 5.25 -21.38
N THR A 32 -1.11 4.92 -20.79
CA THR A 32 0.06 4.41 -21.52
C THR A 32 -0.05 2.97 -21.97
N VAL A 33 -0.95 2.18 -21.36
CA VAL A 33 -1.21 0.80 -21.81
C VAL A 33 -1.82 0.72 -23.21
N PHE A 34 -2.44 1.79 -23.70
CA PHE A 34 -3.07 1.86 -25.02
C PHE A 34 -2.22 2.59 -26.07
N LEU A 35 -1.00 3.02 -25.72
CA LEU A 35 -0.07 3.63 -26.68
C LEU A 35 0.63 2.56 -27.54
N ASP A 36 1.31 3.01 -28.59
CA ASP A 36 2.16 2.17 -29.43
C ASP A 36 3.61 2.71 -29.44
N PRO A 37 4.58 2.02 -28.81
CA PRO A 37 4.41 0.78 -28.04
C PRO A 37 3.70 1.01 -26.70
N PRO A 38 3.00 0.01 -26.15
CA PRO A 38 2.35 0.12 -24.85
C PRO A 38 3.41 0.15 -23.73
N SER A 39 3.08 0.81 -22.61
CA SER A 39 3.95 0.85 -21.43
C SER A 39 3.17 0.85 -20.13
N LEU A 40 3.70 0.16 -19.12
CA LEU A 40 3.23 0.23 -17.73
C LEU A 40 4.35 0.64 -16.76
N THR A 41 5.52 1.00 -17.28
CA THR A 41 6.74 1.20 -16.50
C THR A 41 6.55 2.25 -15.40
N TRP A 42 6.04 3.44 -15.75
CA TRP A 42 5.79 4.49 -14.76
C TRP A 42 4.63 4.14 -13.81
N ALA A 43 3.62 3.42 -14.28
CA ALA A 43 2.54 2.96 -13.42
C ALA A 43 3.04 1.96 -12.38
N ALA A 44 3.86 0.99 -12.78
CA ALA A 44 4.50 0.02 -11.90
C ALA A 44 5.43 0.72 -10.89
N LEU A 45 6.28 1.64 -11.35
CA LEU A 45 7.21 2.36 -10.47
C LEU A 45 6.50 3.27 -9.46
N LEU A 46 5.50 4.05 -9.88
CA LEU A 46 4.88 5.05 -9.01
C LEU A 46 3.83 4.42 -8.09
N THR A 47 2.93 3.61 -8.65
CA THR A 47 1.81 3.02 -7.91
C THR A 47 2.23 1.88 -7.01
N VAL A 48 2.96 0.91 -7.55
CA VAL A 48 3.33 -0.30 -6.81
C VAL A 48 4.67 -0.10 -6.10
N GLY A 49 5.70 0.32 -6.85
CA GLY A 49 7.04 0.58 -6.33
C GLY A 49 7.03 1.63 -5.22
N GLY A 50 6.86 2.90 -5.59
CA GLY A 50 6.87 4.03 -4.68
C GLY A 50 5.74 3.96 -3.66
N GLY A 51 4.52 3.62 -4.08
CA GLY A 51 3.39 3.42 -3.17
C GLY A 51 3.65 2.34 -2.12
N GLY A 52 4.26 1.22 -2.52
CA GLY A 52 4.68 0.13 -1.63
C GLY A 52 5.77 0.57 -0.64
N ILE A 53 6.82 1.23 -1.11
CA ILE A 53 7.92 1.72 -0.25
C ILE A 53 7.41 2.74 0.78
N LEU A 54 6.61 3.73 0.37
CA LEU A 54 6.03 4.70 1.29
C LEU A 54 5.09 4.04 2.32
N SER A 55 4.31 3.05 1.88
CA SER A 55 3.42 2.30 2.76
C SER A 55 4.18 1.41 3.74
N PHE A 56 5.33 0.82 3.34
CA PHE A 56 6.23 0.11 4.24
C PHE A 56 6.71 1.02 5.37
N PHE A 57 7.24 2.21 5.06
CA PHE A 57 7.67 3.14 6.10
C PHE A 57 6.52 3.51 7.03
N ARG A 58 5.33 3.76 6.48
CA ARG A 58 4.14 4.08 7.28
C ARG A 58 3.75 2.94 8.23
N HIS A 59 3.67 1.71 7.74
CA HIS A 59 3.09 0.58 8.48
C HIS A 59 4.10 -0.21 9.32
N ALA A 60 5.37 -0.29 8.91
CA ALA A 60 6.39 -1.04 9.66
C ALA A 60 7.28 -0.12 10.52
N VAL A 61 7.72 1.02 9.99
CA VAL A 61 8.66 1.91 10.69
C VAL A 61 7.91 2.88 11.61
N PHE A 62 6.90 3.58 11.08
CA PHE A 62 6.09 4.55 11.81
C PHE A 62 4.75 3.97 12.29
N HIS A 63 4.72 2.66 12.55
CA HIS A 63 3.52 1.88 12.87
C HIS A 63 2.69 2.49 14.02
N ARG A 64 3.33 2.96 15.10
CA ARG A 64 2.61 3.62 16.22
C ARG A 64 1.92 4.92 15.81
N SER A 65 2.59 5.74 14.99
CA SER A 65 2.02 6.98 14.43
C SER A 65 0.88 6.66 13.46
N ASP A 66 1.03 5.59 12.67
CA ASP A 66 -0.02 5.20 11.72
C ASP A 66 -1.25 4.63 12.40
N ALA A 67 -1.07 3.83 13.44
CA ALA A 67 -2.19 3.35 14.22
C ALA A 67 -2.90 4.47 15.00
N ALA A 68 -2.17 5.48 15.50
CA ALA A 68 -2.80 6.69 16.04
C ALA A 68 -3.61 7.45 14.98
N ARG A 69 -3.11 7.55 13.74
CA ARG A 69 -3.85 8.13 12.60
C ARG A 69 -5.14 7.34 12.28
N MET A 70 -5.10 6.03 12.44
CA MET A 70 -6.23 5.13 12.19
C MET A 70 -7.21 5.03 13.36
N GLY A 71 -6.89 5.61 14.52
CA GLY A 71 -7.66 5.44 15.75
C GLY A 71 -7.66 3.99 16.25
N TRP A 72 -6.62 3.23 15.94
CA TRP A 72 -6.49 1.83 16.36
C TRP A 72 -5.86 1.74 17.74
N ASP A 73 -6.40 0.86 18.58
CA ASP A 73 -5.73 0.38 19.78
C ASP A 73 -5.07 -0.96 19.45
N TYR A 74 -3.74 -1.00 19.45
CA TYR A 74 -2.93 -2.14 19.01
C TYR A 74 -2.41 -2.97 20.18
N GLY A 75 -2.97 -2.78 21.38
CA GLY A 75 -2.60 -3.56 22.56
C GLY A 75 -1.10 -3.56 22.81
N THR A 76 -0.55 -4.70 23.21
CA THR A 76 0.87 -4.83 23.59
C THR A 76 1.81 -4.96 22.40
N THR A 77 1.33 -5.50 21.27
CA THR A 77 2.17 -5.81 20.10
C THR A 77 1.47 -5.38 18.81
N ASN A 78 2.20 -4.68 17.94
CA ASN A 78 1.70 -4.22 16.66
C ASN A 78 2.27 -5.04 15.48
N ALA A 79 2.23 -6.36 15.62
CA ALA A 79 2.79 -7.28 14.62
C ALA A 79 2.08 -7.17 13.27
N PHE A 80 0.74 -7.05 13.29
CA PHE A 80 -0.07 -6.95 12.08
C PHE A 80 0.32 -5.78 11.16
N GLN A 81 0.54 -4.57 11.70
CA GLN A 81 0.95 -3.45 10.84
C GLN A 81 2.37 -3.64 10.32
N ILE A 82 3.27 -4.23 11.12
CA ILE A 82 4.63 -4.53 10.68
C ILE A 82 4.62 -5.54 9.52
N GLU A 83 3.85 -6.61 9.65
CA GLU A 83 3.65 -7.60 8.57
C GLU A 83 3.04 -6.96 7.32
N THR A 84 2.03 -6.10 7.49
CA THR A 84 1.43 -5.35 6.37
C THR A 84 2.48 -4.47 5.67
N GLY A 85 3.31 -3.77 6.45
CA GLY A 85 4.39 -2.95 5.90
C GLY A 85 5.43 -3.78 5.15
N LEU A 86 5.82 -4.95 5.68
CA LEU A 86 6.74 -5.87 4.99
C LEU A 86 6.14 -6.42 3.69
N ALA A 87 4.84 -6.70 3.67
CA ALA A 87 4.14 -7.07 2.44
C ALA A 87 4.18 -5.92 1.41
N ASN A 88 3.94 -4.68 1.83
CA ASN A 88 4.08 -3.51 0.95
C ASN A 88 5.51 -3.34 0.41
N LEU A 89 6.54 -3.59 1.24
CA LEU A 89 7.93 -3.57 0.81
C LEU A 89 8.20 -4.63 -0.27
N ALA A 90 7.74 -5.87 -0.04
CA ALA A 90 7.93 -6.96 -1.00
C ALA A 90 7.31 -6.62 -2.37
N TRP A 91 6.06 -6.13 -2.40
CA TRP A 91 5.42 -5.69 -3.64
C TRP A 91 6.16 -4.53 -4.31
N GLY A 92 6.57 -3.54 -3.52
CA GLY A 92 7.32 -2.39 -4.04
C GLY A 92 8.65 -2.81 -4.68
N LEU A 93 9.38 -3.73 -4.05
CA LEU A 93 10.63 -4.26 -4.57
C LEU A 93 10.42 -5.05 -5.87
N VAL A 94 9.40 -5.91 -5.95
CA VAL A 94 9.09 -6.65 -7.18
C VAL A 94 8.83 -5.70 -8.34
N ALA A 95 8.05 -4.64 -8.12
CA ALA A 95 7.77 -3.65 -9.17
C ALA A 95 9.03 -2.90 -9.62
N ILE A 96 9.88 -2.48 -8.68
CA ILE A 96 11.15 -1.80 -8.98
C ILE A 96 12.08 -2.74 -9.76
N LEU A 97 12.24 -3.98 -9.31
CA LEU A 97 13.09 -4.97 -9.98
C LEU A 97 12.57 -5.32 -11.37
N ALA A 98 11.25 -5.47 -11.55
CA ALA A 98 10.65 -5.73 -12.85
C ALA A 98 11.03 -4.67 -13.89
N VAL A 99 11.05 -3.40 -13.47
CA VAL A 99 11.42 -2.28 -14.35
C VAL A 99 12.93 -2.19 -14.54
N VAL A 100 13.70 -2.17 -13.44
CA VAL A 100 15.16 -1.96 -13.48
C VAL A 100 15.87 -3.09 -14.23
N LEU A 101 15.38 -4.32 -14.10
CA LEU A 101 15.95 -5.49 -14.78
C LEU A 101 15.30 -5.80 -16.12
N GLY A 102 14.34 -4.97 -16.56
CA GLY A 102 13.70 -5.11 -17.88
C GLY A 102 12.93 -6.42 -18.05
N TRP A 103 12.19 -6.87 -17.03
CA TRP A 103 11.37 -8.10 -17.10
C TRP A 103 10.17 -8.00 -18.05
N GLY A 104 9.92 -6.80 -18.58
CA GLY A 104 8.95 -6.54 -19.64
C GLY A 104 7.53 -6.27 -19.14
N ILE A 105 6.71 -5.75 -20.05
CA ILE A 105 5.37 -5.21 -19.74
C ILE A 105 4.42 -6.25 -19.13
N VAL A 106 4.57 -7.54 -19.47
CA VAL A 106 3.74 -8.60 -18.90
C VAL A 106 3.96 -8.71 -17.38
N VAL A 107 5.20 -8.62 -16.93
CA VAL A 107 5.53 -8.72 -15.50
C VAL A 107 5.15 -7.43 -14.76
N GLU A 108 5.35 -6.27 -15.39
CA GLU A 108 4.85 -4.98 -14.88
C GLU A 108 3.32 -5.02 -14.70
N GLY A 109 2.59 -5.50 -15.72
CA GLY A 109 1.13 -5.61 -15.70
C GLY A 109 0.62 -6.63 -14.68
N ALA A 110 1.24 -7.80 -14.58
CA ALA A 110 0.88 -8.79 -13.56
C ALA A 110 1.11 -8.23 -12.14
N THR A 111 2.23 -7.56 -11.92
CA THR A 111 2.55 -6.91 -10.64
C THR A 111 1.50 -5.84 -10.30
N PHE A 112 1.14 -4.99 -11.26
CA PHE A 112 0.12 -3.96 -11.08
C PHE A 112 -1.26 -4.55 -10.77
N LEU A 113 -1.67 -5.59 -11.51
CA LEU A 113 -2.97 -6.25 -11.33
C LEU A 113 -3.08 -6.91 -9.96
N VAL A 114 -2.10 -7.73 -9.58
CA VAL A 114 -2.12 -8.44 -8.30
C VAL A 114 -2.05 -7.47 -7.13
N PHE A 115 -1.22 -6.42 -7.23
CA PHE A 115 -1.21 -5.36 -6.23
C PHE A 115 -2.56 -4.63 -6.14
N GLY A 116 -3.22 -4.39 -7.28
CA GLY A 116 -4.58 -3.84 -7.32
C GLY A 116 -5.60 -4.71 -6.59
N VAL A 117 -5.57 -6.04 -6.80
CA VAL A 117 -6.42 -7.00 -6.08
C VAL A 117 -6.15 -6.95 -4.58
N TYR A 118 -4.87 -6.92 -4.19
CA TYR A 118 -4.47 -6.77 -2.79
C TYR A 118 -5.03 -5.48 -2.16
N MET A 119 -4.94 -4.35 -2.88
CA MET A 119 -5.45 -3.06 -2.40
C MET A 119 -6.98 -3.02 -2.29
N ILE A 120 -7.69 -3.67 -3.22
CA ILE A 120 -9.16 -3.85 -3.13
C ILE A 120 -9.51 -4.64 -1.87
N GLY A 121 -8.82 -5.76 -1.62
CA GLY A 121 -9.01 -6.55 -0.40
C GLY A 121 -8.78 -5.72 0.87
N ALA A 122 -7.70 -4.93 0.90
CA ALA A 122 -7.42 -4.03 2.02
C ALA A 122 -8.52 -2.96 2.19
N ALA A 123 -9.01 -2.36 1.10
CA ALA A 123 -10.09 -1.38 1.15
C ALA A 123 -11.40 -1.99 1.68
N VAL A 124 -11.76 -3.19 1.21
CA VAL A 124 -12.94 -3.93 1.69
C VAL A 124 -12.82 -4.22 3.20
N ALA A 125 -11.67 -4.71 3.66
CA ALA A 125 -11.40 -4.95 5.07
C ALA A 125 -11.57 -3.66 5.92
N GLN A 126 -11.11 -2.51 5.42
CA GLN A 126 -11.29 -1.23 6.12
C GLN A 126 -12.77 -0.80 6.19
N VAL A 127 -13.55 -1.04 5.13
CA VAL A 127 -14.99 -0.74 5.13
C VAL A 127 -15.73 -1.61 6.14
N ILE A 128 -15.43 -2.91 6.18
CA ILE A 128 -16.00 -3.86 7.15
C ILE A 128 -15.69 -3.42 8.58
N TYR A 129 -14.41 -3.13 8.87
CA TYR A 129 -13.97 -2.69 10.19
C TYR A 129 -14.69 -1.41 10.64
N LYS A 130 -14.77 -0.39 9.77
CA LYS A 130 -15.44 0.88 10.09
C LYS A 130 -16.95 0.75 10.30
N ARG A 131 -17.60 -0.23 9.66
CA ARG A 131 -19.04 -0.49 9.81
C ARG A 131 -19.37 -1.39 10.99
N GLY A 132 -18.36 -1.87 11.74
CA GLY A 132 -18.58 -2.78 12.87
C GLY A 132 -19.20 -4.11 12.46
N ILE A 133 -19.07 -4.51 11.19
CA ILE A 133 -19.58 -5.81 10.73
C ILE A 133 -18.68 -6.89 11.36
N PRO A 134 -19.24 -7.83 12.15
CA PRO A 134 -18.45 -8.87 12.79
C PRO A 134 -17.69 -9.69 11.74
N VAL A 135 -16.36 -9.75 11.87
CA VAL A 135 -15.50 -10.54 10.97
C VAL A 135 -15.82 -12.04 11.05
N ALA A 136 -16.46 -12.49 12.14
CA ALA A 136 -16.99 -13.84 12.31
C ALA A 136 -18.06 -14.24 11.27
N LEU A 137 -18.65 -13.29 10.54
CA LEU A 137 -19.56 -13.57 9.42
C LEU A 137 -18.83 -13.76 8.08
N LEU A 138 -17.51 -13.58 8.05
CA LEU A 138 -16.66 -13.63 6.85
C LEU A 138 -15.57 -14.71 6.92
N SER A 139 -15.40 -15.35 8.08
CA SER A 139 -14.57 -16.53 8.24
C SER A 139 -15.34 -17.76 7.74
N VAL A 140 -14.88 -18.33 6.62
CA VAL A 140 -15.17 -19.72 6.21
C VAL A 140 -14.30 -20.67 7.01
#